data_AF-A0A954W3A8-F1
#
_entry.id   AF-A0A954W3A8-F1
#
_cell.length_a   1.000
_cell.length_b   1.000
_cell.length_c   1.000
_cell.angle_alpha   90.00
_cell.angle_beta   90.00
_cell.angle_gamma   90.00
#
_symmetry.space_group_name_H-M   'P 1'
#
loop_
_entity.id
_entity.type
_entity.pdbx_description
1 polymer ?
#
loop_
_entity_poly.entity_id
_entity_poly.type
_entity_poly.pdbx_seq_one_letter_code
_entity_poly.pdbx_strand_id
1 'polypeptide(L)'
;MASFLLVGPEGIGKRYLAKVVAWQLYGNGGIERFDSAELTVASLVGTRAAKGDLLQAIERTPYTLILFERIDKAVPDVVNLVVQLLTTGKVYLPDSQTAVSFENATLVFTAEGMSSPLLASNSATNLTGLCPQALSELLTNDLEIDPSLLNAITEILPCKPPTDLVKAEVVALAMKQECSAHGLELSNVDPEILAAQVTLLDDASGFRLLPHRIKKLLRQPLVAASPQQHTSLSLRVRHR
;
A
#
# COMPACT_ATOMS: atom_id res chain seq x y z
N MET A 1 12.51 -11.18 -11.79
CA MET A 1 11.99 -10.50 -10.60
C MET A 1 11.64 -9.06 -10.96
N ALA A 2 10.42 -8.63 -10.64
CA ALA A 2 10.00 -7.24 -10.81
C ALA A 2 10.01 -6.53 -9.43
N SER A 3 10.44 -5.26 -9.40
CA SER A 3 10.52 -4.48 -8.17
C SER A 3 9.92 -3.08 -8.33
N PHE A 4 9.05 -2.70 -7.39
CA PHE A 4 8.33 -1.43 -7.44
C PHE A 4 8.47 -0.67 -6.12
N LEU A 5 8.70 0.64 -6.19
CA LEU A 5 8.68 1.52 -5.01
C LEU A 5 7.49 2.49 -5.08
N LEU A 6 6.57 2.35 -4.15
CA LEU A 6 5.42 3.25 -3.98
C LEU A 6 5.80 4.38 -3.02
N VAL A 7 5.91 5.60 -3.53
CA VAL A 7 6.32 6.78 -2.74
C VAL A 7 5.15 7.72 -2.54
N GLY A 8 4.85 8.13 -1.32
CA GLY A 8 3.82 9.15 -1.06
C GLY A 8 3.39 9.20 0.40
N PRO A 9 2.40 10.03 0.76
CA PRO A 9 1.92 10.14 2.14
C PRO A 9 1.32 8.83 2.66
N GLU A 10 1.15 8.77 3.99
CA GLU A 10 0.42 7.67 4.63
C GLU A 10 -1.08 7.67 4.25
N GLY A 11 -1.73 6.53 4.39
CA GLY A 11 -3.19 6.44 4.28
C GLY A 11 -3.79 6.54 2.87
N ILE A 12 -3.01 6.86 1.82
CA ILE A 12 -3.50 6.99 0.43
C ILE A 12 -3.78 5.66 -0.30
N GLY A 13 -3.39 4.52 0.29
CA GLY A 13 -3.71 3.19 -0.25
C GLY A 13 -2.55 2.42 -0.90
N LYS A 14 -1.28 2.81 -0.69
CA LYS A 14 -0.10 2.06 -1.18
C LYS A 14 -0.16 0.55 -0.86
N ARG A 15 -0.49 0.24 0.40
CA ARG A 15 -0.69 -1.15 0.88
C ARG A 15 -1.87 -1.85 0.21
N TYR A 16 -2.96 -1.12 -0.02
CA TYR A 16 -4.14 -1.67 -0.69
C TYR A 16 -3.83 -2.01 -2.14
N LEU A 17 -3.09 -1.14 -2.85
CA LEU A 17 -2.60 -1.39 -4.20
C LEU A 17 -1.76 -2.66 -4.26
N ALA A 18 -0.77 -2.81 -3.36
CA ALA A 18 0.04 -4.03 -3.28
C ALA A 18 -0.82 -5.29 -3.07
N LYS A 19 -1.83 -5.21 -2.19
CA LYS A 19 -2.77 -6.31 -1.95
C LYS A 19 -3.59 -6.67 -3.20
N VAL A 20 -4.11 -5.67 -3.91
CA VAL A 20 -4.88 -5.88 -5.15
C VAL A 20 -4.00 -6.47 -6.24
N VAL A 21 -2.77 -5.97 -6.41
CA VAL A 21 -1.80 -6.50 -7.37
C VAL A 21 -1.44 -7.95 -7.04
N ALA A 22 -1.16 -8.26 -5.76
CA ALA A 22 -0.92 -9.63 -5.32
C ALA A 22 -2.08 -10.54 -5.69
N TRP A 23 -3.32 -10.09 -5.44
CA TRP A 23 -4.52 -10.85 -5.75
C TRP A 23 -4.70 -11.09 -7.27
N GLN A 24 -4.38 -10.10 -8.09
CA GLN A 24 -4.47 -10.23 -9.55
C GLN A 24 -3.40 -11.16 -10.13
N LEU A 25 -2.18 -11.12 -9.59
CA LEU A 25 -1.05 -11.90 -10.12
C LEU A 25 -1.02 -13.33 -9.58
N TYR A 26 -1.32 -13.50 -8.29
CA TYR A 26 -1.13 -14.76 -7.56
C TYR A 26 -2.44 -15.34 -7.02
N GLY A 27 -3.59 -14.71 -7.29
CA GLY A 27 -4.90 -15.15 -6.83
C GLY A 27 -5.02 -15.05 -5.31
N ASN A 28 -5.35 -16.15 -4.66
CA ASN A 28 -5.37 -16.21 -3.18
C ASN A 28 -3.95 -16.42 -2.59
N GLY A 29 -2.92 -16.50 -3.44
CA GLY A 29 -1.51 -16.59 -3.06
C GLY A 29 -1.02 -15.30 -2.38
N GLY A 30 -0.41 -15.49 -1.20
CA GLY A 30 -0.31 -14.49 -0.15
C GLY A 30 0.51 -13.25 -0.49
N ILE A 31 0.26 -12.20 0.27
CA ILE A 31 1.16 -11.06 0.40
C ILE A 31 1.96 -11.27 1.68
N GLU A 32 3.27 -11.40 1.56
CA GLU A 32 4.17 -11.53 2.70
C GLU A 32 4.64 -10.12 3.08
N ARG A 33 4.33 -9.70 4.31
CA ARG A 33 4.50 -8.31 4.74
C ARG A 33 5.60 -8.20 5.77
N PHE A 34 6.48 -7.24 5.54
CA PHE A 34 7.58 -6.91 6.44
C PHE A 34 7.60 -5.40 6.67
N ASP A 35 7.64 -4.99 7.93
CA ASP A 35 7.77 -3.58 8.28
C ASP A 35 9.24 -3.24 8.47
N SER A 36 9.83 -2.53 7.52
CA SER A 36 11.29 -2.38 7.41
C SER A 36 11.93 -1.65 8.59
N ALA A 37 11.15 -0.86 9.33
CA ALA A 37 11.60 -0.18 10.56
C ALA A 37 11.85 -1.16 11.72
N GLU A 38 11.21 -2.33 11.70
CA GLU A 38 11.29 -3.35 12.75
C GLU A 38 12.21 -4.53 12.36
N LEU A 39 12.69 -4.55 11.11
CA LEU A 39 13.50 -5.64 10.58
C LEU A 39 14.97 -5.52 10.95
N THR A 40 15.56 -6.70 11.11
CA THR A 40 17.01 -6.90 11.14
C THR A 40 17.42 -7.92 10.08
N VAL A 41 18.69 -7.91 9.67
CA VAL A 41 19.22 -8.94 8.76
C VAL A 41 19.00 -10.35 9.32
N ALA A 42 19.18 -10.53 10.63
CA ALA A 42 18.93 -11.80 11.30
C ALA A 42 17.45 -12.21 11.25
N SER A 43 16.49 -11.29 11.34
CA SER A 43 15.07 -11.63 11.19
C SER A 43 14.70 -12.08 9.78
N LEU A 44 15.33 -11.50 8.75
CA LEU A 44 15.02 -11.80 7.34
C LEU A 44 15.71 -13.07 6.86
N VAL A 45 17.02 -13.15 7.07
CA VAL A 45 17.86 -14.25 6.57
C VAL A 45 17.93 -15.38 7.57
N GLY A 46 17.87 -15.05 8.85
CA GLY A 46 18.06 -15.99 9.94
C GLY A 46 19.49 -15.99 10.47
N THR A 47 19.79 -17.05 11.18
CA THR A 47 21.12 -17.35 11.72
C THR A 47 21.60 -18.68 11.16
N ARG A 48 22.80 -19.11 11.53
CA ARG A 48 23.30 -20.44 11.18
C ARG A 48 22.40 -21.59 11.64
N ALA A 49 21.61 -21.38 12.70
CA ALA A 49 20.74 -22.41 13.28
C ALA A 49 19.33 -22.46 12.68
N ALA A 50 18.81 -21.32 12.18
CA ALA A 50 17.44 -21.21 11.73
C ALA A 50 17.30 -20.17 10.62
N LYS A 51 16.50 -20.47 9.60
CA LYS A 51 16.16 -19.53 8.53
C LYS A 51 15.28 -18.41 9.05
N GLY A 52 15.47 -17.20 8.54
CA GLY A 52 14.64 -16.05 8.86
C GLY A 52 13.32 -16.06 8.10
N ASP A 53 12.43 -15.15 8.48
CA ASP A 53 11.04 -15.12 8.03
C ASP A 53 10.94 -14.92 6.51
N LEU A 54 11.82 -14.09 5.93
CA LEU A 54 11.83 -13.85 4.48
C LEU A 54 12.18 -15.12 3.69
N LEU A 55 13.22 -15.84 4.13
CA LEU A 55 13.63 -17.06 3.45
C LEU A 55 12.58 -18.16 3.61
N GLN A 56 12.00 -18.31 4.79
CA GLN A 56 10.93 -19.27 5.03
C GLN A 56 9.68 -18.97 4.20
N ALA A 57 9.31 -17.69 4.10
CA ALA A 57 8.14 -17.25 3.34
C ALA A 57 8.27 -17.59 1.84
N ILE A 58 9.44 -17.34 1.25
CA ILE A 58 9.69 -17.69 -0.16
C ILE A 58 9.76 -19.20 -0.39
N GLU A 59 10.38 -19.96 0.50
CA GLU A 59 10.43 -21.42 0.35
C GLU A 59 9.05 -22.06 0.45
N ARG A 60 8.17 -21.51 1.29
CA ARG A 60 6.79 -21.96 1.43
C ARG A 60 5.94 -21.57 0.22
N THR A 61 6.09 -20.34 -0.25
CA THR A 61 5.28 -19.76 -1.33
C THR A 61 6.16 -18.94 -2.27
N PRO A 62 6.80 -19.57 -3.29
CA PRO A 62 7.76 -18.89 -4.16
C PRO A 62 7.10 -17.92 -5.17
N TYR A 63 5.81 -18.13 -5.47
CA TYR A 63 4.98 -17.24 -6.30
C TYR A 63 4.17 -16.34 -5.38
N THR A 64 4.77 -15.23 -4.95
CA THR A 64 4.21 -14.35 -3.93
C THR A 64 4.62 -12.89 -4.17
N LEU A 65 3.88 -11.98 -3.56
CA LEU A 65 4.27 -10.59 -3.46
C LEU A 65 4.86 -10.33 -2.07
N ILE A 66 6.12 -9.89 -2.03
CA ILE A 66 6.75 -9.43 -0.78
C ILE A 66 6.58 -7.92 -0.69
N LEU A 67 5.93 -7.47 0.38
CA LEU A 67 5.72 -6.06 0.68
C LEU A 67 6.63 -5.61 1.83
N PHE A 68 7.65 -4.82 1.50
CA PHE A 68 8.46 -4.09 2.47
C PHE A 68 7.86 -2.72 2.73
N GLU A 69 7.35 -2.50 3.93
CA GLU A 69 6.78 -1.21 4.32
C GLU A 69 7.80 -0.29 4.96
N ARG A 70 7.62 1.02 4.77
CA ARG A 70 8.48 2.06 5.36
C ARG A 70 9.96 1.80 5.13
N ILE A 71 10.34 1.52 3.88
CA ILE A 71 11.73 1.22 3.52
C ILE A 71 12.67 2.40 3.80
N ASP A 72 12.13 3.62 3.83
CA ASP A 72 12.83 4.85 4.25
C ASP A 72 13.22 4.84 5.74
N LYS A 73 12.61 3.98 6.55
CA LYS A 73 12.94 3.79 7.98
C LYS A 73 13.79 2.56 8.25
N ALA A 74 14.20 1.84 7.20
CA ALA A 74 15.02 0.64 7.35
C ALA A 74 16.42 0.98 7.86
N VAL A 75 16.97 0.11 8.69
CA VAL A 75 18.39 0.21 9.07
C VAL A 75 19.29 -0.09 7.85
N PRO A 76 20.49 0.53 7.76
CA PRO A 76 21.35 0.40 6.58
C PRO A 76 21.66 -1.05 6.16
N ASP A 77 21.85 -1.95 7.12
CA ASP A 77 22.14 -3.36 6.82
C ASP A 77 20.97 -4.08 6.13
N VAL A 78 19.73 -3.72 6.47
CA VAL A 78 18.53 -4.25 5.78
C VAL A 78 18.46 -3.69 4.36
N VAL A 79 18.78 -2.41 4.17
CA VAL A 79 18.83 -1.79 2.84
C VAL A 79 19.88 -2.49 1.96
N ASN A 80 21.09 -2.71 2.48
CA ASN A 80 22.16 -3.42 1.77
C ASN A 80 21.73 -4.81 1.33
N LEU A 81 21.04 -5.55 2.20
CA LEU A 81 20.50 -6.86 1.87
C LEU A 81 19.45 -6.78 0.76
N VAL A 82 18.53 -5.80 0.82
CA VAL A 82 17.52 -5.59 -0.21
C VAL A 82 18.17 -5.23 -1.55
N VAL A 83 19.19 -4.37 -1.56
CA VAL A 83 19.98 -4.04 -2.77
C VAL A 83 20.63 -5.28 -3.36
N GLN A 84 21.25 -6.12 -2.53
CA GLN A 84 21.83 -7.39 -2.95
C GLN A 84 20.76 -8.32 -3.56
N LEU A 85 19.61 -8.42 -2.92
CA LEU A 85 18.47 -9.20 -3.39
C LEU A 85 17.99 -8.69 -4.75
N LEU A 86 17.82 -7.39 -4.92
CA LEU A 86 17.41 -6.75 -6.18
C LEU A 86 18.42 -7.00 -7.31
N THR A 87 19.71 -6.97 -6.98
CA THR A 87 20.79 -7.13 -7.96
C THR A 87 20.97 -8.58 -8.41
N THR A 88 20.89 -9.53 -7.49
CA THR A 88 21.23 -10.94 -7.74
C THR A 88 20.01 -11.86 -7.91
N GLY A 89 18.84 -11.41 -7.45
CA GLY A 89 17.63 -12.24 -7.36
C GLY A 89 17.71 -13.35 -6.31
N LYS A 90 18.78 -13.38 -5.49
CA LYS A 90 19.08 -14.46 -4.55
C LYS A 90 19.60 -13.92 -3.22
N VAL A 91 19.29 -14.62 -2.14
CA VAL A 91 19.87 -14.34 -0.82
C VAL A 91 20.55 -15.60 -0.32
N TYR A 92 21.81 -15.46 0.09
CA TYR A 92 22.59 -16.57 0.65
C TYR A 92 22.29 -16.74 2.14
N LEU A 93 22.23 -17.99 2.57
CA LEU A 93 22.13 -18.34 3.98
C LEU A 93 23.44 -17.99 4.71
N PRO A 94 23.39 -17.56 5.98
CA PRO A 94 24.59 -17.20 6.73
C PRO A 94 25.54 -18.41 6.83
N ASP A 95 26.83 -18.18 6.62
CA ASP A 95 27.88 -19.21 6.60
C ASP A 95 27.62 -20.38 5.63
N SER A 96 26.83 -20.17 4.57
CA SER A 96 26.46 -21.22 3.63
C SER A 96 26.60 -20.77 2.17
N GLN A 97 26.93 -21.73 1.30
CA GLN A 97 26.86 -21.54 -0.14
C GLN A 97 25.45 -21.72 -0.71
N THR A 98 24.48 -22.08 0.15
CA THR A 98 23.09 -22.26 -0.24
C THR A 98 22.41 -20.90 -0.37
N ALA A 99 21.77 -20.68 -1.52
CA ALA A 99 20.99 -19.47 -1.79
C ALA A 99 19.51 -19.82 -2.03
N VAL A 100 18.64 -18.90 -1.60
CA VAL A 100 17.21 -18.94 -1.90
C VAL A 100 16.94 -17.97 -3.06
N SER A 101 16.22 -18.44 -4.08
CA SER A 101 15.88 -17.66 -5.28
C SER A 101 14.55 -16.94 -5.11
N PHE A 102 14.52 -15.67 -5.54
CA PHE A 102 13.35 -14.79 -5.54
C PHE A 102 12.88 -14.48 -6.97
N GLU A 103 13.35 -15.23 -7.97
CA GLU A 103 13.06 -14.96 -9.38
C GLU A 103 11.55 -14.91 -9.71
N ASN A 104 10.75 -15.69 -8.98
CA ASN A 104 9.30 -15.82 -9.12
C ASN A 104 8.48 -14.92 -8.18
N ALA A 105 9.15 -14.11 -7.35
CA ALA A 105 8.49 -13.18 -6.45
C ALA A 105 8.41 -11.78 -7.08
N THR A 106 7.39 -11.02 -6.69
CA THR A 106 7.33 -9.58 -6.94
C THR A 106 7.68 -8.85 -5.67
N LEU A 107 8.64 -7.93 -5.74
CA LEU A 107 9.01 -7.08 -4.60
C LEU A 107 8.30 -5.74 -4.72
N VAL A 108 7.59 -5.35 -3.65
CA VAL A 108 6.99 -4.02 -3.54
C VAL A 108 7.50 -3.36 -2.28
N PHE A 109 7.95 -2.12 -2.43
CA PHE A 109 8.43 -1.28 -1.35
C PHE A 109 7.45 -0.13 -1.18
N THR A 110 7.25 0.32 0.06
CA THR A 110 6.58 1.60 0.33
C THR A 110 7.53 2.50 1.08
N ALA A 111 7.58 3.76 0.68
CA ALA A 111 8.27 4.82 1.41
C ALA A 111 7.29 5.93 1.73
N GLU A 112 7.44 6.52 2.91
CA GLU A 112 6.77 7.77 3.23
C GLU A 112 7.47 8.91 2.50
N GLY A 113 6.80 9.39 1.45
CA GLY A 113 7.18 10.63 0.81
C GLY A 113 6.76 11.77 1.71
N MET A 114 7.62 12.24 2.61
CA MET A 114 7.35 13.46 3.38
C MET A 114 6.96 14.56 2.39
N SER A 115 6.01 15.38 2.83
CA SER A 115 5.34 16.52 2.19
C SER A 115 6.31 17.52 1.54
N SER A 116 7.07 17.09 0.55
CA SER A 116 7.85 17.96 -0.30
C SER A 116 6.82 18.78 -1.08
N PRO A 117 6.85 20.12 -1.00
CA PRO A 117 5.99 20.97 -1.81
C PRO A 117 6.17 20.70 -3.31
N LEU A 118 7.22 19.97 -3.73
CA LEU A 118 7.42 19.50 -5.10
C LEU A 118 6.48 18.33 -5.48
N LEU A 119 6.14 17.44 -4.54
CA LEU A 119 5.13 16.40 -4.71
C LEU A 119 3.70 16.95 -4.52
N ALA A 120 3.53 17.99 -3.69
CA ALA A 120 2.24 18.62 -3.39
C ALA A 120 1.84 19.72 -4.39
N SER A 121 2.79 20.35 -5.08
CA SER A 121 2.49 21.32 -6.13
C SER A 121 1.97 20.61 -7.38
N ASN A 122 1.05 21.26 -8.10
CA ASN A 122 0.53 20.81 -9.39
C ASN A 122 1.62 20.54 -10.46
N SER A 123 2.90 20.76 -10.15
CA SER A 123 4.10 20.24 -10.83
C SER A 123 4.19 18.71 -10.84
N ALA A 124 3.40 18.01 -10.04
CA ALA A 124 3.34 16.55 -10.03
C ALA A 124 2.78 15.96 -11.34
N THR A 125 2.15 16.77 -12.20
CA THR A 125 1.87 16.40 -13.61
C THR A 125 3.15 16.15 -14.42
N ASN A 126 4.29 16.72 -14.00
CA ASN A 126 5.58 16.48 -14.63
C ASN A 126 6.32 15.25 -14.09
N LEU A 127 5.94 14.66 -12.93
CA LEU A 127 6.65 13.49 -12.38
C LEU A 127 6.47 12.22 -13.21
N THR A 128 5.31 12.06 -13.87
CA THR A 128 5.09 10.98 -14.86
C THR A 128 5.87 11.18 -16.16
N GLY A 129 6.55 12.32 -16.32
CA GLY A 129 7.44 12.63 -17.45
C GLY A 129 8.85 13.09 -17.02
N LEU A 130 9.19 13.00 -15.74
CA LEU A 130 10.52 13.33 -15.25
C LEU A 130 11.45 12.15 -15.54
N CYS A 131 12.66 12.45 -16.01
CA CYS A 131 13.68 11.42 -16.17
C CYS A 131 13.89 10.69 -14.83
N PRO A 132 14.07 9.35 -14.84
CA PRO A 132 14.32 8.56 -13.63
C PRO A 132 15.41 9.14 -12.73
N GLN A 133 16.40 9.81 -13.33
CA GLN A 133 17.50 10.51 -12.64
C GLN A 133 17.04 11.71 -11.79
N ALA A 134 16.12 12.54 -12.30
CA ALA A 134 15.59 13.69 -11.57
C ALA A 134 14.67 13.25 -10.42
N LEU A 135 13.95 12.15 -10.62
CA LEU A 135 13.20 11.49 -9.56
C LEU A 135 14.16 10.95 -8.49
N SER A 136 15.22 10.22 -8.87
CA SER A 136 16.17 9.69 -7.89
C SER A 136 16.90 10.76 -7.09
N GLU A 137 17.27 11.89 -7.71
CA GLU A 137 17.92 13.01 -7.00
C GLU A 137 16.98 13.67 -5.98
N LEU A 138 15.73 13.88 -6.34
CA LEU A 138 14.71 14.44 -5.45
C LEU A 138 14.41 13.48 -4.29
N LEU A 139 14.29 12.18 -4.56
CA LEU A 139 14.06 11.16 -3.54
C LEU A 139 15.26 10.99 -2.61
N THR A 140 16.49 11.12 -3.12
CA THR A 140 17.71 11.04 -2.30
C THR A 140 17.80 12.22 -1.33
N ASN A 141 17.51 13.43 -1.80
CA ASN A 141 17.63 14.65 -0.99
C ASN A 141 16.48 14.84 0.00
N ASP A 142 15.24 14.49 -0.39
CA ASP A 142 14.06 14.74 0.44
C ASP A 142 13.65 13.55 1.33
N LEU A 143 13.99 12.30 0.96
CA LEU A 143 13.42 11.10 1.61
C LEU A 143 14.44 10.21 2.33
N GLU A 144 15.71 10.61 2.37
CA GLU A 144 16.79 9.83 3.02
C GLU A 144 16.90 8.38 2.53
N ILE A 145 16.39 8.09 1.32
CA ILE A 145 16.46 6.75 0.73
C ILE A 145 17.84 6.56 0.11
N ASP A 146 18.46 5.42 0.39
CA ASP A 146 19.77 5.07 -0.16
C ASP A 146 19.75 5.08 -1.71
N PRO A 147 20.65 5.82 -2.37
CA PRO A 147 20.73 5.87 -3.84
C PRO A 147 20.93 4.49 -4.48
N SER A 148 21.64 3.59 -3.82
CA SER A 148 21.88 2.22 -4.30
C SER A 148 20.58 1.43 -4.38
N LEU A 149 19.67 1.66 -3.43
CA LEU A 149 18.33 1.08 -3.46
C LEU A 149 17.52 1.63 -4.62
N LEU A 150 17.50 2.96 -4.80
CA LEU A 150 16.76 3.61 -5.89
C LEU A 150 17.24 3.11 -7.27
N ASN A 151 18.54 2.96 -7.45
CA ASN A 151 19.13 2.48 -8.69
C ASN A 151 18.86 0.99 -8.96
N ALA A 152 18.61 0.20 -7.92
CA ALA A 152 18.33 -1.23 -8.03
C ALA A 152 16.83 -1.54 -8.24
N ILE A 153 15.94 -0.58 -7.99
CA ILE A 153 14.50 -0.74 -8.19
C ILE A 153 14.14 -0.57 -9.67
N THR A 154 13.24 -1.42 -10.17
CA THR A 154 12.82 -1.40 -11.58
C THR A 154 12.00 -0.16 -11.90
N GLU A 155 11.03 0.17 -11.05
CA GLU A 155 10.12 1.28 -11.29
C GLU A 155 9.71 1.97 -9.97
N ILE A 156 9.69 3.30 -10.00
CA ILE A 156 9.29 4.14 -8.88
C ILE A 156 7.97 4.83 -9.22
N LEU A 157 6.96 4.62 -8.40
CA LEU A 157 5.59 5.08 -8.61
C LEU A 157 5.23 6.16 -7.56
N PRO A 158 5.20 7.45 -7.95
CA PRO A 158 4.75 8.51 -7.07
C PRO A 158 3.22 8.45 -6.88
N CYS A 159 2.81 8.22 -5.63
CA CYS A 159 1.43 8.15 -5.19
C CYS A 159 1.00 9.53 -4.67
N LYS A 160 0.18 10.23 -5.45
CA LYS A 160 -0.31 11.58 -5.13
C LYS A 160 -1.41 11.55 -4.08
N PRO A 161 -1.56 12.62 -3.27
CA PRO A 161 -2.76 12.82 -2.48
C PRO A 161 -4.02 12.76 -3.37
N PRO A 162 -5.09 12.08 -2.92
CA PRO A 162 -6.33 11.98 -3.70
C PRO A 162 -7.04 13.34 -3.76
N THR A 163 -7.61 13.67 -4.92
CA THR A 163 -8.50 14.83 -5.04
C THR A 163 -9.81 14.57 -4.31
N ASP A 164 -10.57 15.63 -4.00
CA ASP A 164 -11.89 15.50 -3.34
C ASP A 164 -12.87 14.63 -4.14
N LEU A 165 -12.77 14.67 -5.47
CA LEU A 165 -13.55 13.81 -6.36
C LEU A 165 -13.17 12.33 -6.13
N VAL A 166 -11.88 12.00 -6.12
CA VAL A 166 -11.41 10.63 -5.85
C VAL A 166 -11.77 10.21 -4.42
N LYS A 167 -11.66 11.11 -3.43
CA LYS A 167 -12.10 10.84 -2.05
C LYS A 167 -13.59 10.47 -2.04
N ALA A 168 -14.46 11.22 -2.74
CA ALA A 168 -15.88 10.94 -2.83
C ALA A 168 -16.19 9.59 -3.50
N GLU A 169 -15.50 9.26 -4.59
CA GLU A 169 -15.64 7.97 -5.28
C GLU A 169 -15.25 6.80 -4.37
N VAL A 170 -14.13 6.91 -3.67
CA VAL A 170 -13.65 5.86 -2.74
C VAL A 170 -14.64 5.69 -1.57
N VAL A 171 -15.19 6.79 -1.03
CA VAL A 171 -16.24 6.74 0.00
C VAL A 171 -17.48 6.01 -0.52
N ALA A 172 -17.96 6.37 -1.71
CA ALA A 172 -19.15 5.75 -2.31
C ALA A 172 -18.93 4.25 -2.57
N LEU A 173 -17.76 3.86 -3.10
CA LEU A 173 -17.39 2.47 -3.32
C LEU A 173 -17.37 1.68 -2.00
N ALA A 174 -16.77 2.24 -0.95
CA ALA A 174 -16.70 1.57 0.34
C ALA A 174 -18.08 1.46 1.01
N MET A 175 -18.98 2.44 0.82
CA MET A 175 -20.39 2.33 1.25
C MET A 175 -21.10 1.21 0.50
N LYS A 176 -20.92 1.13 -0.83
CA LYS A 176 -21.51 0.08 -1.66
C LYS A 176 -21.03 -1.31 -1.26
N GLN A 177 -19.74 -1.47 -0.99
CA GLN A 177 -19.16 -2.72 -0.52
C GLN A 177 -19.73 -3.13 0.85
N GLU A 178 -19.85 -2.21 1.80
CA GLU A 178 -20.42 -2.51 3.11
C GLU A 178 -21.90 -2.89 2.99
N CYS A 179 -22.71 -2.17 2.21
CA CYS A 179 -24.11 -2.56 1.97
C CYS A 179 -24.22 -3.95 1.33
N SER A 180 -23.39 -4.25 0.33
CA SER A 180 -23.38 -5.55 -0.36
C SER A 180 -23.00 -6.70 0.59
N ALA A 181 -22.13 -6.45 1.56
CA ALA A 181 -21.79 -7.43 2.60
C ALA A 181 -22.99 -7.81 3.50
N HIS A 182 -24.01 -6.95 3.58
CA HIS A 182 -25.28 -7.21 4.27
C HIS A 182 -26.42 -7.58 3.31
N GLY A 183 -26.12 -7.90 2.04
CA GLY A 183 -27.11 -8.30 1.04
C GLY A 183 -27.98 -7.16 0.51
N LEU A 184 -27.54 -5.90 0.65
CA LEU A 184 -28.27 -4.71 0.20
C LEU A 184 -27.56 -4.03 -0.97
N GLU A 185 -28.32 -3.59 -1.96
CA GLU A 185 -27.81 -2.74 -3.04
C GLU A 185 -27.93 -1.26 -2.68
N LEU A 186 -26.80 -0.53 -2.70
CA LEU A 186 -26.79 0.92 -2.53
C LEU A 186 -27.18 1.58 -3.86
N SER A 187 -28.39 2.15 -3.92
CA SER A 187 -28.95 2.71 -5.15
C SER A 187 -28.59 4.18 -5.37
N ASN A 188 -28.59 4.99 -4.31
CA ASN A 188 -28.19 6.39 -4.37
C ASN A 188 -27.64 6.88 -3.03
N VAL A 189 -26.66 7.78 -3.09
CA VAL A 189 -26.12 8.50 -1.94
C VAL A 189 -26.28 9.99 -2.18
N ASP A 190 -26.91 10.67 -1.24
CA ASP A 190 -27.02 12.12 -1.25
C ASP A 190 -25.64 12.79 -1.34
N PRO A 191 -25.41 13.71 -2.31
CA PRO A 191 -24.14 14.43 -2.44
C PRO A 191 -23.68 15.12 -1.16
N GLU A 192 -24.62 15.59 -0.32
CA GLU A 192 -24.28 16.22 0.97
C GLU A 192 -23.63 15.23 1.95
N ILE A 193 -24.03 13.95 1.93
CA ILE A 193 -23.43 12.91 2.76
C ILE A 193 -22.01 12.63 2.29
N LEU A 194 -21.79 12.53 0.97
CA LEU A 194 -20.46 12.33 0.40
C LEU A 194 -19.55 13.52 0.73
N ALA A 195 -20.01 14.75 0.51
CA ALA A 195 -19.27 15.96 0.83
C ALA A 195 -18.88 16.02 2.31
N ALA A 196 -19.79 15.68 3.22
CA ALA A 196 -19.51 15.61 4.65
C ALA A 196 -18.49 14.52 5.02
N GLN A 197 -18.43 13.40 4.30
CA GLN A 197 -17.38 12.40 4.52
C GLN A 197 -16.02 12.84 3.97
N VAL A 198 -16.01 13.52 2.81
CA VAL A 198 -14.77 14.02 2.19
C VAL A 198 -14.10 15.07 3.07
N THR A 199 -14.86 16.00 3.65
CA THR A 199 -14.31 17.03 4.56
C THR A 199 -13.72 16.45 5.83
N LEU A 200 -14.17 15.27 6.26
CA LEU A 200 -13.62 14.56 7.42
C LEU A 200 -12.36 13.75 7.08
N LEU A 201 -12.07 13.48 5.80
CA LEU A 201 -10.86 12.81 5.35
C LEU A 201 -9.72 13.83 5.28
N ASP A 202 -9.01 13.95 6.40
CA ASP A 202 -7.78 14.73 6.53
C ASP A 202 -6.62 14.09 5.76
N ASP A 203 -5.74 14.93 5.23
CA ASP A 203 -4.59 14.46 4.45
C ASP A 203 -3.58 13.67 5.31
N ALA A 204 -3.65 13.81 6.64
CA ALA A 204 -2.79 13.09 7.59
C ALA A 204 -3.20 11.63 7.79
N SER A 205 -4.51 11.32 7.92
CA SER A 205 -4.97 9.94 8.12
C SER A 205 -5.35 9.23 6.82
N GLY A 206 -5.58 10.00 5.74
CA GLY A 206 -6.01 9.50 4.44
C GLY A 206 -7.25 8.62 4.57
N PHE A 207 -7.24 7.46 3.92
CA PHE A 207 -8.37 6.51 3.95
C PHE A 207 -8.33 5.53 5.13
N ARG A 208 -7.36 5.64 6.05
CA ARG A 208 -7.14 4.64 7.12
C ARG A 208 -8.36 4.43 8.00
N LEU A 209 -9.08 5.50 8.33
CA LEU A 209 -10.26 5.48 9.20
C LEU A 209 -11.58 5.24 8.43
N LEU A 210 -11.53 5.19 7.10
CA LEU A 210 -12.71 5.11 6.25
C LEU A 210 -13.60 3.88 6.56
N PRO A 211 -13.07 2.64 6.69
CA PRO A 211 -13.92 1.47 6.94
C PRO A 211 -14.70 1.56 8.25
N HIS A 212 -14.05 2.06 9.31
CA HIS A 212 -14.71 2.24 10.61
C HIS A 212 -15.81 3.31 10.55
N ARG A 213 -15.54 4.43 9.86
CA ARG A 213 -16.51 5.53 9.69
C ARG A 213 -17.74 5.08 8.90
N ILE A 214 -17.54 4.38 7.79
CA ILE A 214 -18.64 3.88 6.95
C ILE A 214 -19.51 2.92 7.74
N LYS A 215 -18.92 1.97 8.48
CA LYS A 215 -19.67 1.07 9.37
C LYS A 215 -20.49 1.83 10.41
N LYS A 216 -19.93 2.86 11.02
CA LYS A 216 -20.64 3.70 12.00
C LYS A 216 -21.81 4.47 11.36
N LEU A 217 -21.60 5.03 10.18
CA LEU A 217 -22.61 5.79 9.42
C LEU A 217 -23.76 4.89 8.95
N LEU A 218 -23.44 3.71 8.42
CA LEU A 218 -24.41 2.77 7.87
C LEU A 218 -25.13 1.94 8.94
N ARG A 219 -24.65 1.91 10.20
CA ARG A 219 -25.24 1.10 11.27
C ARG A 219 -26.74 1.30 11.43
N GLN A 220 -27.21 2.54 11.53
CA GLN A 220 -28.64 2.82 11.70
C GLN A 220 -29.46 2.50 10.42
N PRO A 221 -29.05 2.95 9.21
CA PRO A 221 -29.73 2.57 7.97
C PRO A 221 -29.84 1.05 7.74
N LEU A 222 -28.77 0.30 7.99
CA LEU A 222 -28.73 -1.16 7.78
C LEU A 222 -29.70 -1.88 8.74
N VAL A 223 -29.72 -1.50 10.02
CA VAL A 223 -30.66 -2.07 11.01
C VAL A 223 -32.11 -1.77 10.65
N ALA A 224 -32.39 -0.57 10.13
CA ALA A 224 -33.74 -0.19 9.71
C ALA A 224 -34.21 -0.95 8.45
N ALA A 225 -33.29 -1.30 7.54
CA ALA A 225 -33.60 -2.02 6.30
C ALA A 225 -33.77 -3.54 6.48
N SER A 226 -33.08 -4.15 7.45
CA SER A 226 -33.12 -5.59 7.72
C SER A 226 -34.53 -6.18 7.96
N PRO A 227 -35.44 -5.55 8.73
CA PRO A 227 -36.78 -6.10 8.97
C PRO A 227 -37.78 -5.89 7.81
N GLN A 228 -37.45 -5.09 6.78
CA GLN A 228 -38.42 -4.63 5.77
C GLN A 228 -38.37 -5.37 4.42
N GLN A 229 -37.55 -6.42 4.25
CA GLN A 229 -37.33 -7.11 2.96
C GLN A 229 -36.92 -6.16 1.80
N HIS A 230 -36.35 -5.00 2.10
CA HIS A 230 -35.84 -4.10 1.08
C HIS A 230 -34.54 -4.67 0.49
N THR A 231 -34.51 -4.89 -0.83
CA THR A 231 -33.30 -5.29 -1.57
C THR A 231 -32.39 -4.11 -1.90
N SER A 232 -32.88 -2.88 -1.76
CA SER A 232 -32.12 -1.66 -2.06
C SER A 232 -32.20 -0.62 -0.94
N LEU A 233 -31.10 0.12 -0.77
CA LEU A 233 -30.92 1.15 0.25
C LEU A 233 -30.53 2.48 -0.41
N SER A 234 -31.27 3.55 -0.09
CA SER A 234 -30.95 4.92 -0.50
C SER A 234 -30.63 5.77 0.72
N LEU A 235 -29.47 6.43 0.73
CA LEU A 235 -29.08 7.34 1.79
C LEU A 235 -29.48 8.77 1.42
N ARG A 236 -30.32 9.40 2.27
CA ARG A 236 -30.77 10.79 2.13
C ARG A 236 -30.45 11.56 3.39
N VAL A 237 -30.19 12.87 3.27
CA VAL A 237 -30.04 13.74 4.43
C VAL A 237 -31.35 13.80 5.21
N ARG A 238 -31.28 13.60 6.52
CA ARG A 238 -32.41 13.86 7.43
C ARG A 238 -32.35 15.32 7.82
N HIS A 239 -33.08 16.18 7.12
CA HIS A 239 -33.37 17.51 7.63
C HIS A 239 -34.20 17.35 8.90
N ARG A 240 -33.67 17.85 10.02
CA ARG A 240 -34.43 18.03 11.27
C ARG A 240 -35.12 19.37 11.25
#